data_AF-A0A524P500-F1
#
_entry.id   AF-A0A524P500-F1
#
_cell.length_a   1.000
_cell.length_b   1.000
_cell.length_c   1.000
_cell.angle_alpha   90.00
_cell.angle_beta   90.00
_cell.angle_gamma   90.00
#
_symmetry.space_group_name_H-M   'P 1'
#
loop_
_entity.id
_entity.type
_entity.pdbx_description
1 polymer ?
#
loop_
_entity_poly.entity_id
_entity_poly.type
_entity_poly.pdbx_seq_one_letter_code
_entity_poly.pdbx_strand_id
1 'polypeptide(L)'
;MRNLMERYAELPKFLRRPFWRIWHNYLVSHDKNFDVKFMDYGFCPLNGEIPLLELRKEDETERYCINLYHHDVQDVPLENKDMLEIGCGRGGGAAYIARYLKPRSYIGLDLSTKAIK
;
A
#
# COMPACT_ATOMS: atom_id res chain seq x y z
N MET A 1 -26.36 -11.06 9.81
CA MET A 1 -25.06 -10.99 9.09
C MET A 1 -24.00 -10.12 9.78
N ARG A 2 -24.33 -9.10 10.58
CA ARG A 2 -23.33 -8.28 11.32
C ARG A 2 -22.47 -9.10 12.31
N ASN A 3 -23.06 -10.10 12.99
CA ASN A 3 -22.37 -10.90 14.02
C ASN A 3 -21.21 -11.80 13.56
N LEU A 4 -21.09 -12.15 12.26
CA LEU A 4 -20.05 -13.10 11.81
C LEU A 4 -18.72 -12.39 11.51
N MET A 5 -18.79 -11.15 11.00
CA MET A 5 -17.61 -10.31 10.72
C MET A 5 -16.95 -9.82 12.00
N GLU A 6 -17.74 -9.36 12.98
CA GLU A 6 -17.23 -8.90 14.28
C GLU A 6 -16.50 -10.02 15.05
N ARG A 7 -16.96 -11.27 14.87
CA ARG A 7 -16.37 -12.47 15.48
C ARG A 7 -15.30 -13.14 14.62
N TYR A 8 -14.84 -12.50 13.54
CA TYR A 8 -13.77 -13.04 12.68
C TYR A 8 -12.51 -13.41 13.49
N ALA A 9 -12.13 -12.55 14.45
CA ALA A 9 -11.00 -12.77 15.33
C ALA A 9 -11.19 -13.98 16.27
N GLU A 10 -12.42 -14.46 16.46
CA GLU A 10 -12.77 -15.62 17.28
C GLU A 10 -12.86 -16.92 16.48
N LEU A 11 -12.88 -16.87 15.14
CA LEU A 11 -12.98 -18.08 14.30
C LEU A 11 -11.75 -18.99 14.47
N PRO A 12 -11.84 -20.30 14.21
CA PRO A 12 -10.67 -21.17 14.14
C PRO A 12 -9.62 -20.67 13.13
N LYS A 13 -8.34 -20.71 13.47
CA LYS A 13 -7.23 -20.16 12.63
C LYS A 13 -7.27 -20.68 11.18
N PHE A 14 -7.67 -21.93 10.97
CA PHE A 14 -7.76 -22.53 9.63
C PHE A 14 -8.88 -21.94 8.76
N LEU A 15 -9.94 -21.37 9.36
CA LEU A 15 -11.02 -20.67 8.66
C LEU A 15 -10.72 -19.19 8.45
N ARG A 16 -9.87 -18.58 9.29
CA ARG A 16 -9.53 -17.15 9.19
C ARG A 16 -8.86 -16.80 7.86
N ARG A 17 -7.81 -17.55 7.49
CA ARG A 17 -7.04 -17.30 6.26
C ARG A 17 -7.89 -17.30 4.98
N PRO A 18 -8.68 -18.35 4.67
CA PRO A 18 -9.49 -18.36 3.46
C PRO A 18 -10.57 -17.27 3.47
N PHE A 19 -11.19 -17.03 4.63
CA PHE A 19 -12.22 -16.00 4.77
C PHE A 19 -11.66 -14.59 4.58
N TRP A 20 -10.50 -14.30 5.16
CA TRP A 20 -9.79 -13.04 4.97
C TRP A 20 -9.43 -12.81 3.51
N ARG A 21 -8.90 -13.84 2.83
CA ARG A 21 -8.56 -13.74 1.41
C ARG A 21 -9.78 -13.40 0.56
N ILE A 22 -10.93 -14.02 0.82
CA ILE A 22 -12.19 -13.73 0.10
C ILE A 22 -12.64 -12.30 0.38
N TRP A 23 -12.66 -11.89 1.64
CA TRP A 23 -13.09 -10.55 2.03
C TRP A 23 -12.18 -9.45 1.47
N HIS A 24 -10.86 -9.64 1.57
CA HIS A 24 -9.87 -8.75 0.98
C HIS A 24 -10.05 -8.61 -0.53
N ASN A 25 -10.19 -9.73 -1.24
CA ASN A 25 -10.42 -9.71 -2.69
C ASN A 25 -11.74 -9.03 -3.08
N TYR A 26 -12.76 -9.10 -2.22
CA TYR A 26 -14.02 -8.41 -2.42
C TYR A 26 -13.85 -6.90 -2.27
N LEU A 27 -13.24 -6.44 -1.17
CA LEU A 27 -12.97 -5.01 -0.92
C LEU A 27 -12.11 -4.40 -2.02
N VAL A 28 -11.03 -5.07 -2.42
CA VAL A 28 -10.14 -4.60 -3.49
C VAL A 28 -10.88 -4.48 -4.82
N SER A 29 -11.89 -5.32 -5.08
CA SER A 29 -12.64 -5.32 -6.35
C SER A 29 -13.78 -4.30 -6.44
N HIS A 30 -14.07 -3.57 -5.36
CA HIS A 30 -15.16 -2.59 -5.36
C HIS A 30 -14.77 -1.28 -6.08
N ASP A 31 -13.48 -0.97 -6.14
CA ASP A 31 -12.91 0.06 -7.01
C ASP A 31 -12.41 -0.60 -8.29
N LYS A 32 -13.31 -0.69 -9.28
CA LYS A 32 -13.08 -1.43 -10.53
C LYS A 32 -12.05 -0.75 -11.44
N ASN A 33 -11.81 0.55 -11.26
CA ASN A 33 -10.91 1.32 -12.10
C ASN A 33 -9.50 1.43 -11.51
N PHE A 34 -9.29 1.00 -10.25
CA PHE A 34 -8.04 1.25 -9.52
C PHE A 34 -7.70 2.74 -9.50
N ASP A 35 -8.72 3.60 -9.43
CA ASP A 35 -8.53 5.05 -9.40
C ASP A 35 -7.76 5.45 -8.13
N VAL A 36 -7.89 4.67 -7.06
CA VAL A 36 -7.07 4.76 -5.85
C VAL A 36 -5.98 3.68 -5.89
N LYS A 37 -4.71 4.10 -5.91
CA LYS A 37 -3.53 3.21 -5.97
C LYS A 37 -3.00 2.89 -4.58
N PHE A 38 -3.16 3.81 -3.63
CA PHE A 38 -2.71 3.60 -2.25
C PHE A 38 -3.84 3.07 -1.37
N MET A 39 -3.60 1.92 -0.73
CA MET A 39 -4.56 1.31 0.21
C MET A 39 -4.26 1.69 1.67
N ASP A 40 -3.11 2.32 1.91
CA ASP A 40 -2.72 2.81 3.23
C ASP A 40 -3.38 4.15 3.56
N TYR A 41 -3.29 4.52 4.84
CA TYR A 41 -3.70 5.84 5.31
C TYR A 41 -2.76 6.94 4.79
N GLY A 42 -3.07 8.18 5.15
CA GLY A 42 -2.24 9.33 4.85
C GLY A 42 -1.43 9.80 6.06
N PHE A 43 -0.26 10.39 5.80
CA PHE A 43 0.56 11.10 6.76
C PHE A 43 0.75 12.56 6.34
N CYS A 44 0.68 13.47 7.31
CA CYS A 44 0.95 14.88 7.12
C CYS A 44 1.82 15.37 8.29
N PRO A 45 3.06 15.81 8.04
CA PRO A 45 3.91 16.35 9.10
C PRO A 45 3.29 17.62 9.68
N LEU A 46 3.39 17.79 10.99
CA LEU A 46 2.97 19.01 11.65
C LEU A 46 4.03 20.09 11.42
N ASN A 47 3.59 21.34 11.25
CA ASN A 47 4.44 22.54 11.31
C ASN A 47 5.70 22.55 10.41
N GLY A 48 5.71 21.80 9.30
CA GLY A 48 6.83 21.81 8.35
C GLY A 48 8.08 21.07 8.85
N GLU A 49 7.93 20.14 9.81
CA GLU A 49 9.03 19.31 10.34
C GLU A 49 9.76 18.51 9.26
N ILE A 50 9.09 18.22 8.13
CA ILE A 50 9.66 17.50 7.00
C ILE A 50 9.49 18.34 5.73
N PRO A 51 10.54 18.49 4.90
CA PRO A 51 10.44 19.14 3.61
C PRO A 51 9.32 18.54 2.75
N LEU A 52 8.58 19.41 2.05
CA LEU A 52 7.53 18.94 1.14
C LEU A 52 8.15 18.15 -0.01
N LEU A 53 7.61 16.95 -0.23
CA LEU A 53 7.97 16.15 -1.39
C LEU A 53 7.55 16.86 -2.68
N GLU A 54 8.48 16.97 -3.61
CA GLU A 54 8.22 17.38 -4.98
C GLU A 54 7.63 16.18 -5.74
N LEU A 55 6.33 16.28 -6.07
CA LEU A 55 5.59 15.24 -6.75
C LEU A 55 5.16 15.70 -8.13
N ARG A 56 4.98 14.74 -9.04
CA ARG A 56 4.30 14.99 -10.31
C ARG A 56 2.84 15.37 -10.01
N LYS A 57 2.27 16.21 -10.86
CA LYS A 57 0.87 16.65 -10.75
C LYS A 57 -0.14 15.50 -10.63
N GLU A 58 0.13 14.38 -11.31
CA GLU A 58 -0.71 13.16 -11.26
C GLU A 58 -0.60 12.37 -9.95
N ASP A 59 0.48 12.58 -9.19
CA ASP A 59 0.72 11.90 -7.90
C ASP A 59 0.24 12.76 -6.72
N GLU A 60 -0.01 14.07 -6.93
CA GLU A 60 -0.50 15.00 -5.90
C GLU A 60 -1.85 14.59 -5.28
N THR A 61 -2.71 13.91 -6.04
CA THR A 61 -4.03 13.46 -5.54
C THR A 61 -3.92 12.46 -4.40
N GLU A 62 -2.78 11.76 -4.29
CA GLU A 62 -2.51 10.76 -3.24
C GLU A 62 -1.31 11.17 -2.37
N ARG A 63 -0.99 12.48 -2.31
CA ARG A 63 0.16 13.04 -1.56
C ARG A 63 0.28 12.51 -0.14
N TYR A 64 -0.81 12.45 0.62
CA TYR A 64 -0.73 12.03 2.02
C TYR A 64 -0.34 10.56 2.15
N CYS A 65 -0.81 9.70 1.27
CA CYS A 65 -0.40 8.30 1.24
C CYS A 65 1.08 8.19 0.86
N ILE A 66 1.52 8.97 -0.13
CA ILE A 66 2.93 9.06 -0.54
C ILE A 66 3.82 9.55 0.62
N ASN A 67 3.37 10.54 1.38
CA ASN A 67 4.10 11.04 2.54
C ASN A 67 4.29 9.95 3.59
N LEU A 68 3.29 9.10 3.81
CA LEU A 68 3.41 7.97 4.75
C LEU A 68 4.47 6.98 4.25
N TYR A 69 4.41 6.60 2.97
CA TYR A 69 5.42 5.75 2.35
C TYR A 69 6.84 6.33 2.45
N HIS A 70 6.98 7.63 2.19
CA HIS A 70 8.28 8.30 2.31
C HIS A 70 8.78 8.28 3.74
N HIS A 71 7.91 8.58 4.71
CA HIS A 71 8.24 8.58 6.12
C HIS A 71 8.77 7.21 6.58
N ASP A 72 8.20 6.11 6.08
CA ASP A 72 8.62 4.76 6.44
C ASP A 72 10.00 4.36 5.89
N VAL A 73 10.44 4.99 4.80
CA VAL A 73 11.67 4.59 4.09
C VAL A 73 12.77 5.66 4.04
N GLN A 74 12.49 6.89 4.46
CA GLN A 74 13.40 8.04 4.32
C GLN A 74 14.77 7.83 4.98
N ASP A 75 14.83 7.04 6.06
CA ASP A 75 16.07 6.78 6.81
C ASP A 75 16.92 5.65 6.20
N VAL A 76 16.46 5.05 5.09
CA VAL A 76 17.15 3.97 4.40
C VAL A 76 17.54 4.41 2.99
N PRO A 77 18.84 4.41 2.63
CA PRO A 77 19.26 4.74 1.27
C PRO A 77 18.87 3.60 0.31
N LEU A 78 17.81 3.83 -0.47
CA LEU A 78 17.24 2.83 -1.39
C LEU A 78 17.87 2.85 -2.79
N GLU A 79 18.62 3.88 -3.15
CA GLU A 79 19.23 4.00 -4.47
C GLU A 79 20.15 2.80 -4.78
N ASN A 80 19.99 2.22 -5.96
CA ASN A 80 20.72 1.04 -6.43
C ASN A 80 20.60 -0.21 -5.52
N LYS A 81 19.57 -0.30 -4.67
CA LYS A 81 19.26 -1.50 -3.86
C LYS A 81 18.20 -2.38 -4.53
N ASP A 82 18.15 -3.64 -4.13
CA ASP A 82 17.02 -4.52 -4.45
C ASP A 82 16.01 -4.48 -3.31
N MET A 83 14.74 -4.27 -3.64
CA MET A 83 13.65 -4.19 -2.66
C MET A 83 12.60 -5.27 -2.89
N LEU A 84 12.09 -5.80 -1.77
CA LEU A 84 10.91 -6.65 -1.73
C LEU A 84 9.88 -6.00 -0.82
N GLU A 85 8.70 -5.71 -1.35
CA GLU A 85 7.54 -5.25 -0.59
C GLU A 85 6.55 -6.41 -0.40
N ILE A 86 6.20 -6.70 0.85
CA ILE A 86 5.23 -7.74 1.21
C ILE A 86 3.90 -7.05 1.56
N GLY A 87 2.84 -7.40 0.83
CA GLY A 87 1.55 -6.72 0.90
C GLY A 87 1.51 -5.45 0.04
N CYS A 88 2.05 -5.50 -1.19
CA CYS A 88 2.18 -4.32 -2.06
C CYS A 88 0.83 -3.73 -2.52
N GLY A 89 -0.28 -4.41 -2.25
CA GLY A 89 -1.60 -4.00 -2.65
C GLY A 89 -1.66 -3.74 -4.15
N ARG A 90 -2.14 -2.55 -4.52
CA ARG A 90 -2.33 -2.12 -5.92
C ARG A 90 -1.07 -1.49 -6.55
N GLY A 91 0.03 -1.44 -5.81
CA GLY A 91 1.32 -0.93 -6.31
C GLY A 91 1.48 0.60 -6.28
N GLY A 92 0.67 1.33 -5.52
CA GLY A 92 0.88 2.78 -5.30
C GLY A 92 2.25 3.09 -4.70
N GLY A 93 2.59 2.41 -3.60
CA GLY A 93 3.91 2.50 -2.96
C GLY A 93 5.06 2.12 -3.90
N ALA A 94 4.91 0.99 -4.59
CA ALA A 94 5.84 0.54 -5.63
C ALA A 94 6.10 1.61 -6.70
N ALA A 95 5.05 2.23 -7.23
CA ALA A 95 5.15 3.27 -8.24
C ALA A 95 5.88 4.51 -7.70
N TYR A 96 5.62 4.90 -6.46
CA TYR A 96 6.32 5.99 -5.79
C TYR A 96 7.82 5.67 -5.62
N ILE A 97 8.16 4.55 -4.98
CA ILE A 97 9.55 4.17 -4.71
C ILE A 97 10.35 4.05 -6.02
N ALA A 98 9.80 3.35 -7.02
CA ALA A 98 10.46 3.18 -8.31
C ALA A 98 10.71 4.52 -9.02
N ARG A 99 9.74 5.46 -8.96
CA ARG A 99 9.81 6.74 -9.66
C ARG A 99 10.73 7.75 -8.98
N TYR A 100 10.68 7.84 -7.65
CA TYR A 100 11.33 8.91 -6.89
C TYR A 100 12.60 8.46 -6.17
N LEU A 101 12.64 7.23 -5.66
CA LEU A 101 13.77 6.73 -4.83
C LEU A 101 14.72 5.81 -5.61
N LYS A 102 14.34 5.40 -6.82
CA LYS A 102 15.21 4.75 -7.84
C LYS A 102 16.06 3.59 -7.30
N PRO A 103 15.43 2.55 -6.71
CA PRO A 103 16.15 1.31 -6.42
C PRO A 103 16.65 0.64 -7.71
N ARG A 104 17.61 -0.29 -7.57
CA ARG A 104 18.08 -1.13 -8.68
C ARG A 104 16.97 -2.07 -9.16
N SER A 105 16.25 -2.68 -8.23
CA SER A 105 15.10 -3.53 -8.51
C SER A 105 14.05 -3.42 -7.42
N TYR A 106 12.80 -3.64 -7.79
CA TYR A 106 11.67 -3.60 -6.87
C TYR A 106 10.70 -4.73 -7.20
N ILE A 107 10.40 -5.57 -6.21
CA ILE A 107 9.47 -6.69 -6.32
C ILE A 107 8.35 -6.46 -5.32
N GLY A 108 7.12 -6.32 -5.81
CA GLY A 108 5.92 -6.32 -4.97
C GLY A 108 5.33 -7.74 -4.89
N LEU A 109 4.96 -8.16 -3.68
CA LEU A 109 4.27 -9.41 -3.41
C LEU A 109 2.94 -9.12 -2.70
N ASP A 110 1.84 -9.67 -3.20
CA ASP A 110 0.53 -9.59 -2.54
C ASP A 110 -0.20 -10.94 -2.60
N LEU A 111 -1.12 -11.18 -1.67
CA LEU A 111 -1.97 -12.37 -1.67
C LEU A 111 -3.15 -12.26 -2.64
N SER A 112 -3.53 -11.03 -3.00
CA SER A 112 -4.59 -10.72 -3.95
C SER A 112 -4.07 -10.81 -5.37
N THR A 113 -4.41 -11.89 -6.06
CA THR A 113 -4.12 -12.03 -7.50
C THR A 113 -4.81 -10.97 -8.37
N LYS A 114 -5.77 -10.20 -7.82
CA LYS A 114 -6.40 -9.08 -8.52
C LYS A 114 -5.58 -7.79 -8.44
N ALA A 115 -4.71 -7.68 -7.43
CA ALA A 115 -3.90 -6.49 -7.18
C ALA A 115 -2.55 -6.56 -7.91
N ILE A 116 -2.14 -7.77 -8.30
CA ILE A 116 -0.95 -8.05 -9.11
C ILE A 116 -1.39 -8.23 -10.57
N LYS A 117 -0.65 -7.63 -11.51
CA LYS A 117 -0.81 -7.85 -12.96
C LYS A 117 0.24 -8.81 -13.48
#